data_AF-A0A6A6IJ73-F1
#
_entry.id   AF-A0A6A6IJ73-F1
#
_cell.length_a   1.000
_cell.length_b   1.000
_cell.length_c   1.000
_cell.angle_alpha   90.00
_cell.angle_beta   90.00
_cell.angle_gamma   90.00
#
_symmetry.space_group_name_H-M   'P 1'
#
loop_
_entity.id
_entity.type
_entity.pdbx_description
1 polymer ?
#
loop_
_entity_poly.entity_id
_entity_poly.type
_entity_poly.pdbx_seq_one_letter_code
_entity_poly.pdbx_strand_id
1 'polypeptide(L)'
;MSALRALHDFLVGAMHIERRIDPFFRPFVDAIAREPLTRLVQALIRARLPDHELGLAEEQPIAGEDDLIADIIANMSQYLRTHYDAGTAQRGGNTKTHGVVRGELVIHDGLPEELRHGIFEQPRRYPVWVRFSGPGPGLPPDIEDVGVLSIGVKVMGVSGPKLLDDERFTQDFTGISTPVFTTPDLIANAKLQAAVGRGLPLFYFIGPGGHFLDALMQALWSRTQTSPLETEYWGCVPYLLGEGQAMQYRFRLAAPRPAADLRPLQRLRRPRPR
;
A
#
# COMPACT_ATOMS: atom_id res chain seq x y z
N MET A 1 -1.92 -26.88 -15.29
CA MET A 1 -1.15 -25.91 -14.48
C MET A 1 0.04 -25.31 -15.22
N SER A 2 0.72 -26.02 -16.13
CA SER A 2 1.90 -25.50 -16.85
C SER A 2 1.63 -24.28 -17.74
N ALA A 3 0.53 -24.26 -18.51
CA ALA A 3 0.21 -23.14 -19.40
C ALA A 3 -0.13 -21.83 -18.65
N LEU A 4 -0.90 -21.92 -17.56
CA LEU A 4 -1.23 -20.75 -16.73
C LEU A 4 0.02 -20.18 -16.06
N ARG A 5 0.91 -21.05 -15.56
CA ARG A 5 2.19 -20.62 -15.00
C ARG A 5 3.08 -19.97 -16.05
N ALA A 6 3.19 -20.55 -17.24
CA ALA A 6 3.94 -19.95 -18.35
C ALA A 6 3.41 -18.56 -18.74
N LEU A 7 2.08 -18.39 -18.79
CA LEU A 7 1.46 -17.08 -19.05
C LEU A 7 1.76 -16.09 -17.93
N HIS A 8 1.63 -16.52 -16.67
CA HIS A 8 1.98 -15.69 -15.52
C HIS A 8 3.43 -15.21 -15.58
N ASP A 9 4.37 -16.13 -15.80
CA ASP A 9 5.80 -15.83 -15.80
C ASP A 9 6.17 -14.93 -16.99
N PHE A 10 5.50 -15.10 -18.13
CA PHE A 10 5.60 -14.17 -19.26
C PHE A 10 5.14 -12.76 -18.90
N LEU A 11 3.98 -12.61 -18.24
CA LEU A 11 3.45 -11.30 -17.83
C LEU A 11 4.34 -10.63 -16.79
N VAL A 12 4.86 -11.39 -15.82
CA VAL A 12 5.84 -10.89 -14.84
C VAL A 12 7.14 -10.46 -15.53
N GLY A 13 7.62 -11.26 -16.50
CA GLY A 13 8.80 -10.90 -17.31
C GLY A 13 8.58 -9.61 -18.11
N ALA A 14 7.41 -9.44 -18.72
CA ALA A 14 7.04 -8.22 -19.43
C ALA A 14 7.00 -7.00 -18.47
N MET A 15 6.44 -7.16 -17.27
CA MET A 15 6.46 -6.14 -16.23
C MET A 15 7.90 -5.76 -15.84
N HIS A 16 8.79 -6.73 -15.65
CA HIS A 16 10.20 -6.44 -15.32
C HIS A 16 10.91 -5.64 -16.42
N ILE A 17 10.61 -5.92 -17.69
CA ILE A 17 11.14 -5.14 -18.82
C ILE A 17 10.56 -3.73 -18.77
N GLU A 18 9.24 -3.61 -18.59
CA GLU A 18 8.53 -2.34 -18.47
C GLU A 18 9.12 -1.45 -17.36
N ARG A 19 9.40 -1.99 -16.17
CA ARG A 19 10.04 -1.25 -15.07
C ARG A 19 11.37 -0.59 -15.46
N ARG A 20 12.12 -1.17 -16.39
CA ARG A 20 13.43 -0.63 -16.84
C ARG A 20 13.28 0.51 -17.85
N ILE A 21 12.13 0.60 -18.50
CA ILE A 21 11.82 1.64 -19.49
C ILE A 21 10.84 2.70 -18.96
N ASP A 22 10.04 2.39 -17.94
CA ASP A 22 9.06 3.28 -17.29
C ASP A 22 9.63 4.68 -17.00
N PRO A 23 10.84 4.85 -16.42
CA PRO A 23 11.39 6.18 -16.12
C PRO A 23 11.51 7.12 -17.33
N PHE A 24 11.62 6.60 -18.55
CA PHE A 24 11.83 7.41 -19.76
C PHE A 24 10.53 7.98 -20.35
N PHE A 25 9.38 7.34 -20.13
CA PHE A 25 8.09 7.79 -20.69
C PHE A 25 7.03 8.10 -19.63
N ARG A 26 7.17 7.54 -18.42
CA ARG A 26 6.18 7.69 -17.35
C ARG A 26 5.87 9.12 -16.98
N PRO A 27 6.85 10.05 -16.84
CA PRO A 27 6.54 11.45 -16.55
C PRO A 27 5.62 12.10 -17.60
N PHE A 28 5.82 11.75 -18.88
CA PHE A 28 4.99 12.25 -19.96
C PHE A 28 3.57 11.66 -19.91
N VAL A 29 3.45 10.34 -19.74
CA VAL A 29 2.15 9.66 -19.60
C VAL A 29 1.37 10.19 -18.39
N ASP A 30 2.04 10.38 -17.26
CA ASP A 30 1.42 10.90 -16.05
C ASP A 30 0.91 12.32 -16.23
N ALA A 31 1.64 13.16 -16.96
CA ALA A 31 1.26 14.54 -17.21
C ALA A 31 0.01 14.67 -18.10
N ILE A 32 -0.20 13.75 -19.05
CA ILE A 32 -1.28 13.85 -20.05
C ILE A 32 -2.48 12.94 -19.75
N ALA A 33 -2.24 11.74 -19.21
CA ALA A 33 -3.24 10.67 -19.22
C ALA A 33 -3.60 10.15 -17.84
N ARG A 34 -2.72 10.21 -16.83
CA ARG A 34 -2.99 9.58 -15.51
C ARG A 34 -4.27 10.09 -14.87
N GLU A 35 -4.46 11.40 -14.81
CA GLU A 35 -5.65 11.99 -14.17
C GLU A 35 -6.95 11.71 -14.96
N PRO A 36 -7.04 11.95 -16.30
CA PRO A 36 -8.21 11.55 -17.07
C PRO A 36 -8.54 10.06 -16.97
N LEU A 37 -7.53 9.18 -17.06
CA LEU A 37 -7.73 7.74 -16.95
C LEU A 37 -8.13 7.33 -15.54
N THR A 38 -7.56 7.94 -14.49
CA THR A 38 -7.98 7.68 -13.10
C THR A 38 -9.45 7.99 -12.90
N ARG A 39 -9.94 9.14 -13.40
CA ARG A 39 -11.36 9.50 -13.33
C ARG A 39 -12.25 8.51 -14.09
N LEU A 40 -11.83 8.11 -15.29
CA LEU A 40 -12.57 7.14 -16.09
C LEU A 40 -12.67 5.79 -15.36
N VAL A 41 -11.54 5.25 -14.90
CA VAL A 41 -11.50 3.95 -14.19
C VAL A 41 -12.30 4.03 -12.90
N GLN A 42 -12.16 5.12 -12.14
CA GLN A 42 -12.93 5.36 -10.93
C GLN A 42 -14.45 5.40 -11.20
N ALA A 43 -14.89 6.03 -12.30
CA ALA A 43 -16.29 6.06 -12.70
C ALA A 43 -16.80 4.65 -13.07
N LEU A 44 -15.99 3.86 -13.78
CA LEU A 44 -16.33 2.48 -14.13
C LEU A 44 -16.41 1.57 -12.90
N ILE A 45 -15.54 1.77 -11.90
CA ILE A 45 -15.61 1.07 -10.61
C ILE A 45 -16.90 1.46 -9.89
N ARG A 46 -17.18 2.76 -9.74
CA ARG A 46 -18.37 3.27 -9.05
C ARG A 46 -19.68 2.79 -9.68
N ALA A 47 -19.75 2.72 -11.01
CA ALA A 47 -20.92 2.21 -11.72
C ALA A 47 -21.24 0.74 -11.42
N ARG A 48 -20.32 -0.01 -10.80
CA ARG A 48 -20.48 -1.42 -10.42
C ARG A 48 -20.58 -1.64 -8.92
N LEU A 49 -20.29 -0.61 -8.11
CA LEU A 49 -20.35 -0.74 -6.66
C LEU A 49 -21.83 -0.77 -6.22
N PRO A 50 -22.23 -1.76 -5.41
CA PRO A 50 -23.54 -1.72 -4.76
C PRO A 50 -23.61 -0.53 -3.81
N ASP A 51 -24.78 0.12 -3.76
CA ASP A 51 -25.10 1.06 -2.68
C ASP A 51 -25.63 0.24 -1.51
N HIS A 52 -24.88 0.23 -0.41
CA HIS A 52 -25.25 -0.48 0.81
C HIS A 52 -26.10 0.37 1.77
N GLU A 53 -26.37 1.64 1.42
CA GLU A 53 -27.13 2.60 2.24
C GLU A 53 -26.58 2.76 3.68
N LEU A 54 -25.27 2.55 3.86
CA LEU A 54 -24.59 2.61 5.16
C LEU A 54 -24.28 4.06 5.57
N GLY A 55 -24.45 4.33 6.87
CA GLY A 55 -23.98 5.55 7.52
C GLY A 55 -22.46 5.62 7.64
N LEU A 56 -21.95 6.79 8.06
CA LEU A 56 -20.52 6.95 8.33
C LEU A 56 -20.09 6.04 9.47
N ALA A 57 -19.07 5.22 9.23
CA ALA A 57 -18.54 4.23 10.16
C ALA A 57 -19.57 3.18 10.62
N GLU A 58 -20.65 2.98 9.87
CA GLU A 58 -21.55 1.86 10.08
C GLU A 58 -20.93 0.59 9.52
N GLU A 59 -20.75 -0.42 10.37
CA GLU A 59 -20.21 -1.71 9.98
C GLU A 59 -21.31 -2.61 9.40
N GLN A 60 -20.99 -3.29 8.31
CA GLN A 60 -21.83 -4.34 7.75
C GLN A 60 -21.15 -5.70 7.98
N PRO A 61 -21.81 -6.65 8.67
CA PRO A 61 -21.24 -7.98 8.86
C PRO A 61 -21.13 -8.71 7.52
N ILE A 62 -19.98 -9.34 7.30
CA ILE A 62 -19.74 -10.14 6.08
C ILE A 62 -20.04 -11.61 6.39
N ALA A 63 -20.82 -12.27 5.53
CA ALA A 63 -21.13 -13.68 5.70
C ALA A 63 -19.84 -14.54 5.60
N GLY A 64 -19.57 -15.34 6.64
CA GLY A 64 -18.36 -16.17 6.72
C GLY A 64 -17.08 -15.38 6.96
N GLU A 65 -17.17 -14.17 7.53
CA GLU A 65 -16.02 -13.31 7.83
C GLU A 65 -14.92 -14.01 8.63
N ASP A 66 -15.29 -14.73 9.70
CA ASP A 66 -14.33 -15.47 10.54
C ASP A 66 -13.55 -16.53 9.74
N ASP A 67 -14.23 -17.25 8.85
CA ASP A 67 -13.61 -18.26 7.99
C ASP A 67 -12.66 -17.60 6.97
N LEU A 68 -13.06 -16.47 6.37
CA LEU A 68 -12.23 -15.70 5.45
C LEU A 68 -10.96 -15.18 6.15
N ILE A 69 -11.10 -14.67 7.38
CA ILE A 69 -9.98 -14.22 8.21
C ILE A 69 -9.05 -15.39 8.51
N ALA A 70 -9.59 -16.54 8.94
CA ALA A 70 -8.81 -17.74 9.22
C ALA A 70 -8.04 -18.21 7.97
N ASP A 71 -8.68 -18.19 6.79
CA ASP A 71 -8.06 -18.55 5.52
C ASP A 71 -6.93 -17.59 5.14
N ILE A 72 -7.12 -16.28 5.30
CA ILE A 72 -6.07 -15.28 5.05
C ILE A 72 -4.88 -15.54 5.98
N ILE A 73 -5.13 -15.72 7.28
CA ILE A 73 -4.08 -16.01 8.27
C ILE A 73 -3.34 -17.28 7.89
N ALA A 74 -4.04 -18.36 7.54
CA ALA A 74 -3.44 -19.64 7.18
C ALA A 74 -2.56 -19.52 5.93
N ASN A 75 -3.06 -18.91 4.86
CA ASN A 75 -2.33 -18.73 3.60
C ASN A 75 -1.08 -17.85 3.78
N MET A 76 -1.22 -16.70 4.45
CA MET A 76 -0.09 -15.81 4.70
C MET A 76 0.96 -16.47 5.61
N SER A 77 0.52 -17.16 6.66
CA SER A 77 1.42 -17.88 7.57
C SER A 77 2.16 -19.02 6.88
N GLN A 78 1.47 -19.77 6.02
CA GLN A 78 2.07 -20.82 5.20
C GLN A 78 3.12 -20.22 4.26
N TYR A 79 2.78 -19.14 3.54
CA TYR A 79 3.72 -18.47 2.65
C TYR A 79 5.00 -18.08 3.41
N LEU A 80 4.85 -17.44 4.57
CA LEU A 80 5.97 -16.99 5.39
C LEU A 80 6.86 -18.16 5.84
N ARG A 81 6.27 -19.25 6.32
CA ARG A 81 7.00 -20.45 6.75
C ARG A 81 7.72 -21.16 5.61
N THR A 82 7.18 -21.08 4.38
CA THR A 82 7.78 -21.72 3.20
C THR A 82 8.90 -20.91 2.59
N HIS A 83 8.82 -19.57 2.63
CA HIS A 83 9.75 -18.69 1.91
C HIS A 83 10.81 -18.02 2.79
N TYR A 84 10.68 -18.08 4.12
CA TYR A 84 11.60 -17.45 5.05
C TYR A 84 12.13 -18.42 6.11
N ASP A 85 13.40 -18.22 6.47
CA ASP A 85 14.08 -19.03 7.47
C ASP A 85 13.47 -18.85 8.86
N ALA A 86 13.43 -19.95 9.61
CA ALA A 86 13.05 -19.93 11.01
C ALA A 86 14.00 -19.03 11.82
N GLY A 87 13.44 -18.25 12.75
CA GLY A 87 14.20 -17.35 13.63
C GLY A 87 14.24 -15.88 13.20
N THR A 88 13.73 -15.53 12.02
CA THR A 88 13.45 -14.12 11.66
C THR A 88 11.97 -13.93 11.34
N ALA A 89 11.29 -13.06 12.09
CA ALA A 89 9.89 -12.74 11.84
C ALA A 89 9.79 -11.73 10.68
N GLN A 90 9.41 -12.21 9.49
CA GLN A 90 9.08 -11.35 8.36
C GLN A 90 7.61 -10.92 8.42
N ARG A 91 7.28 -9.74 7.89
CA ARG A 91 5.88 -9.31 7.73
C ARG A 91 5.27 -9.99 6.50
N GLY A 92 4.03 -10.49 6.60
CA GLY A 92 3.32 -11.06 5.45
C GLY A 92 2.87 -10.03 4.41
N GLY A 93 2.77 -8.76 4.81
CA GLY A 93 2.54 -7.62 3.93
C GLY A 93 3.63 -6.57 4.15
N ASN A 94 3.93 -5.81 3.10
CA ASN A 94 4.94 -4.76 3.12
C ASN A 94 6.30 -5.23 3.67
N THR A 95 6.75 -6.37 3.19
CA THR A 95 7.76 -7.21 3.83
C THR A 95 9.12 -6.55 3.83
N LYS A 96 9.55 -6.04 2.68
CA LYS A 96 10.85 -5.38 2.52
C LYS A 96 10.87 -4.02 3.22
N THR A 97 11.79 -3.82 4.17
CA THR A 97 12.02 -2.49 4.78
C THR A 97 13.10 -1.75 3.99
N HIS A 98 12.79 -0.56 3.46
CA HIS A 98 13.78 0.32 2.84
C HIS A 98 14.51 1.17 3.87
N GLY A 99 13.81 1.59 4.93
CA GLY A 99 14.40 2.37 6.01
C GLY A 99 13.41 2.67 7.12
N VAL A 100 13.94 2.87 8.32
CA VAL A 100 13.21 3.38 9.48
C VAL A 100 13.93 4.64 9.95
N VAL A 101 13.18 5.73 10.05
CA VAL A 101 13.71 7.03 10.49
C VAL A 101 12.90 7.56 11.65
N ARG A 102 13.55 8.35 12.49
CA ARG A 102 12.89 9.12 13.56
C ARG A 102 12.60 10.52 13.04
N GLY A 103 11.47 11.08 13.43
CA GLY A 103 11.09 12.45 13.10
C GLY A 103 10.14 13.04 14.12
N GLU A 104 9.47 14.11 13.71
CA GLU A 104 8.41 14.76 14.48
C GLU A 104 7.19 15.02 13.59
N LEU A 105 5.99 14.72 14.12
CA LEU A 105 4.73 15.20 13.58
C LEU A 105 4.37 16.48 14.29
N VAL A 106 4.24 17.58 13.53
CA VAL A 106 3.82 18.88 14.05
C VAL A 106 2.39 19.13 13.63
N ILE A 107 1.50 19.22 14.60
CA ILE A 107 0.13 19.68 14.41
C ILE A 107 0.18 21.21 14.40
N HIS A 108 -0.21 21.80 13.26
CA HIS A 108 -0.16 23.24 13.06
C HIS A 108 -1.23 23.96 13.90
N ASP A 109 -0.95 25.22 14.21
CA ASP A 109 -1.95 26.15 14.68
C ASP A 109 -2.93 26.55 13.58
N GLY A 110 -4.11 27.02 13.98
CA GLY A 110 -5.10 27.52 13.04
C GLY A 110 -5.78 26.45 12.16
N LEU A 111 -5.72 25.16 12.51
CA LEU A 111 -6.55 24.16 11.85
C LEU A 111 -8.04 24.59 11.89
N PRO A 112 -8.82 24.41 10.82
CA PRO A 112 -10.27 24.60 10.86
C PRO A 112 -10.90 23.83 12.02
N GLU A 113 -11.94 24.40 12.64
CA GLU A 113 -12.56 23.85 13.86
C GLU A 113 -13.03 22.41 13.64
N GLU A 114 -13.59 22.13 12.47
CA GLU A 114 -14.05 20.82 12.02
C GLU A 114 -12.93 19.76 11.89
N LEU A 115 -11.65 20.15 11.86
CA LEU A 115 -10.54 19.20 11.80
C LEU A 115 -9.89 18.94 13.17
N ARG A 116 -10.32 19.65 14.22
CA ARG A 116 -9.70 19.61 15.55
C ARG A 116 -10.22 18.46 16.40
N HIS A 117 -9.95 17.23 15.97
CA HIS A 117 -10.31 16.02 16.71
C HIS A 117 -9.09 15.15 17.05
N GLY A 118 -9.12 14.52 18.23
CA GLY A 118 -8.06 13.62 18.67
C GLY A 118 -6.71 14.31 18.71
N ILE A 119 -5.71 13.76 17.99
CA ILE A 119 -4.37 14.35 17.96
C ILE A 119 -4.31 15.72 17.25
N PHE A 120 -5.34 16.07 16.47
CA PHE A 120 -5.42 17.34 15.74
C PHE A 120 -6.08 18.46 16.56
N GLU A 121 -6.56 18.17 17.77
CA GLU A 121 -7.32 19.11 18.60
C GLU A 121 -6.51 20.37 18.96
N GLN A 122 -5.23 20.20 19.27
CA GLN A 122 -4.35 21.29 19.71
C GLN A 122 -3.00 21.27 18.97
N PRO A 123 -2.37 22.44 18.77
CA PRO A 123 -1.02 22.51 18.22
C PRO A 123 -0.04 21.78 19.13
N ARG A 124 0.63 20.77 18.59
CA ARG A 124 1.52 19.90 19.36
C ARG A 124 2.56 19.24 18.47
N ARG A 125 3.70 18.93 19.07
CA ARG A 125 4.77 18.13 18.43
C ARG A 125 4.78 16.74 19.05
N TYR A 126 4.73 15.73 18.21
CA TYR A 126 4.80 14.33 18.61
C TYR A 126 6.06 13.70 18.02
N PRO A 127 6.87 12.97 18.82
CA PRO A 127 7.92 12.11 18.26
C PRO A 127 7.28 11.04 17.37
N VAL A 128 7.87 10.76 16.21
CA VAL A 128 7.39 9.70 15.32
C VAL A 128 8.49 8.76 14.88
N TRP A 129 8.11 7.52 14.60
CA TRP A 129 8.89 6.59 13.79
C TRP A 129 8.22 6.42 12.43
N VAL A 130 9.00 6.61 11.36
CA VAL A 130 8.53 6.44 9.98
C VAL A 130 9.25 5.26 9.36
N ARG A 131 8.50 4.29 8.85
CA ARG A 131 9.01 3.13 8.11
C ARG A 131 8.58 3.23 6.66
N PHE A 132 9.55 3.11 5.76
CA PHE A 132 9.31 2.94 4.33
C PHE A 132 9.54 1.48 3.94
N SER A 133 8.66 0.93 3.12
CA SER A 133 8.72 -0.47 2.71
C SER A 133 8.23 -0.68 1.29
N GLY A 134 8.64 -1.80 0.68
CA GLY A 134 8.02 -2.32 -0.54
C GLY A 134 6.71 -3.02 -0.20
N PRO A 135 6.02 -3.62 -1.18
CA PRO A 135 4.87 -4.48 -0.95
C PRO A 135 5.34 -5.86 -0.44
N GLY A 136 4.41 -6.80 -0.30
CA GLY A 136 4.70 -8.15 0.13
C GLY A 136 3.80 -9.17 -0.58
N PRO A 137 3.95 -10.48 -0.29
CA PRO A 137 4.82 -11.02 0.74
C PRO A 137 6.28 -11.24 0.32
N GLY A 138 6.64 -11.13 -0.97
CA GLY A 138 8.00 -11.39 -1.46
C GLY A 138 9.04 -10.31 -1.09
N LEU A 139 10.34 -10.59 -1.31
CA LEU A 139 11.41 -9.58 -1.29
C LEU A 139 12.27 -9.60 -2.58
N PRO A 140 11.70 -9.23 -3.73
CA PRO A 140 12.50 -9.07 -4.94
C PRO A 140 13.48 -7.89 -4.83
N PRO A 141 14.48 -7.79 -5.73
CA PRO A 141 15.17 -6.53 -6.01
C PRO A 141 14.17 -5.41 -6.34
N ASP A 142 14.47 -4.15 -6.00
CA ASP A 142 13.51 -3.04 -6.13
C ASP A 142 12.99 -2.84 -7.57
N ILE A 143 13.86 -3.07 -8.56
CA ILE A 143 13.52 -2.96 -9.99
C ILE A 143 12.66 -4.12 -10.53
N GLU A 144 12.52 -5.19 -9.74
CA GLU A 144 11.69 -6.36 -10.04
C GLU A 144 10.41 -6.38 -9.19
N ASP A 145 10.20 -5.34 -8.38
CA ASP A 145 9.00 -5.18 -7.58
C ASP A 145 7.85 -4.61 -8.42
N VAL A 146 6.62 -4.75 -7.94
CA VAL A 146 5.39 -4.26 -8.58
C VAL A 146 5.24 -2.74 -8.54
N GLY A 147 6.26 -2.00 -8.10
CA GLY A 147 6.33 -0.53 -8.13
C GLY A 147 5.37 0.19 -7.18
N VAL A 148 4.88 -0.50 -6.15
CA VAL A 148 4.09 0.09 -5.07
C VAL A 148 4.96 0.17 -3.82
N LEU A 149 5.00 1.34 -3.20
CA LEU A 149 5.69 1.57 -1.94
C LEU A 149 4.68 1.73 -0.82
N SER A 150 5.17 1.64 0.41
CA SER A 150 4.34 1.80 1.61
C SER A 150 5.06 2.62 2.67
N ILE A 151 4.27 3.33 3.46
CA ILE A 151 4.70 4.13 4.59
C ILE A 151 3.90 3.72 5.83
N GLY A 152 4.58 3.62 6.97
CA GLY A 152 3.97 3.55 8.29
C GLY A 152 4.56 4.63 9.17
N VAL A 153 3.71 5.43 9.82
CA VAL A 153 4.08 6.49 10.74
C VAL A 153 3.47 6.17 12.09
N LYS A 154 4.30 5.76 13.05
CA LYS A 154 3.89 5.55 14.44
C LYS A 154 4.13 6.83 15.23
N VAL A 155 3.04 7.43 15.69
CA VAL A 155 3.03 8.65 16.51
C VAL A 155 3.09 8.27 17.97
N MET A 156 4.08 8.80 18.69
CA MET A 156 4.33 8.48 20.10
C MET A 156 3.71 9.52 21.03
N GLY A 157 3.29 9.11 22.23
CA GLY A 157 2.72 10.01 23.24
C GLY A 157 1.25 10.37 23.02
N VAL A 158 0.51 9.54 22.28
CA VAL A 158 -0.92 9.70 21.99
C VAL A 158 -1.76 8.94 23.03
N SER A 159 -2.27 9.66 24.02
CA SER A 159 -3.17 9.13 25.05
C SER A 159 -4.54 8.70 24.50
N GLY A 160 -5.37 8.14 25.36
CA GLY A 160 -6.74 7.71 25.03
C GLY A 160 -6.90 6.19 24.88
N PRO A 161 -8.15 5.71 24.82
CA PRO A 161 -8.44 4.30 24.63
C PRO A 161 -7.88 3.79 23.29
N LYS A 162 -7.51 2.51 23.25
CA LYS A 162 -6.97 1.82 22.06
C LYS A 162 -7.83 0.60 21.77
N LEU A 163 -7.89 0.24 20.49
CA LEU A 163 -8.58 -0.97 20.04
C LEU A 163 -7.81 -2.25 20.38
N LEU A 164 -6.48 -2.16 20.45
CA LEU A 164 -5.60 -3.29 20.78
C LEU A 164 -5.13 -3.17 22.23
N ASP A 165 -5.26 -4.26 22.98
CA ASP A 165 -4.93 -4.31 24.42
C ASP A 165 -3.43 -4.11 24.71
N ASP A 166 -2.57 -4.45 23.75
CA ASP A 166 -1.12 -4.36 23.86
C ASP A 166 -0.55 -3.01 23.38
N GLU A 167 -1.36 -2.17 22.74
CA GLU A 167 -0.95 -0.86 22.24
C GLU A 167 -1.29 0.24 23.24
N ARG A 168 -0.32 1.11 23.53
CA ARG A 168 -0.44 2.17 24.54
C ARG A 168 0.33 3.40 24.12
N PHE A 169 -0.30 4.56 24.29
CA PHE A 169 0.32 5.87 24.02
C PHE A 169 0.78 6.07 22.56
N THR A 170 0.22 5.36 21.58
CA THR A 170 0.55 5.59 20.17
C THR A 170 -0.68 5.70 19.27
N GLN A 171 -0.44 6.17 18.05
CA GLN A 171 -1.38 6.12 16.93
C GLN A 171 -0.61 5.89 15.64
N ASP A 172 -1.07 4.97 14.81
CA ASP A 172 -0.42 4.63 13.56
C ASP A 172 -1.18 5.25 12.38
N PHE A 173 -0.44 5.86 11.47
CA PHE A 173 -0.91 6.21 10.14
C PHE A 173 -0.18 5.36 9.12
N THR A 174 -0.90 4.79 8.18
CA THR A 174 -0.35 3.90 7.17
C THR A 174 -0.77 4.36 5.79
N GLY A 175 0.04 4.08 4.78
CA GLY A 175 -0.37 4.34 3.42
C GLY A 175 0.47 3.59 2.40
N ILE A 176 -0.01 3.61 1.18
CA ILE A 176 0.70 3.08 0.01
C ILE A 176 0.82 4.15 -1.05
N SER A 177 1.72 3.95 -2.02
CA SER A 177 1.94 4.90 -3.12
C SER A 177 0.89 4.80 -4.23
N THR A 178 -0.27 4.23 -3.94
CA THR A 178 -1.45 4.23 -4.80
C THR A 178 -2.64 4.78 -4.00
N PRO A 179 -3.57 5.54 -4.62
CA PRO A 179 -4.64 6.24 -3.89
C PRO A 179 -5.78 5.33 -3.45
N VAL A 180 -5.81 4.09 -3.92
CA VAL A 180 -6.81 3.08 -3.56
C VAL A 180 -6.10 1.78 -3.18
N PHE A 181 -6.72 1.02 -2.28
CA PHE A 181 -6.20 -0.29 -1.89
C PHE A 181 -6.35 -1.32 -3.02
N THR A 182 -5.56 -2.39 -2.99
CA THR A 182 -5.52 -3.40 -4.07
C THR A 182 -6.78 -4.26 -4.14
N THR A 183 -7.43 -4.48 -3.00
CA THR A 183 -8.63 -5.30 -2.88
C THR A 183 -9.76 -4.46 -2.28
N PRO A 184 -10.99 -4.52 -2.80
CA PRO A 184 -12.10 -3.70 -2.32
C PRO A 184 -12.68 -4.15 -0.97
N ASP A 185 -12.55 -5.44 -0.64
CA ASP A 185 -13.14 -6.04 0.55
C ASP A 185 -12.34 -7.28 1.01
N LEU A 186 -12.81 -7.90 2.10
CA LEU A 186 -12.21 -9.09 2.70
C LEU A 186 -12.27 -10.32 1.77
N ILE A 187 -13.36 -10.52 1.05
CA ILE A 187 -13.57 -11.66 0.15
C ILE A 187 -12.54 -11.61 -1.00
N ALA A 188 -12.40 -10.43 -1.60
CA ALA A 188 -11.44 -10.16 -2.64
C ALA A 188 -10.00 -10.31 -2.13
N ASN A 189 -9.72 -9.87 -0.90
CA ASN A 189 -8.40 -10.08 -0.29
C ASN A 189 -8.10 -11.57 -0.07
N ALA A 190 -9.06 -12.36 0.43
CA ALA A 190 -8.89 -13.81 0.57
C ALA A 190 -8.59 -14.48 -0.78
N LYS A 191 -9.29 -14.08 -1.85
CA LYS A 191 -9.02 -14.54 -3.23
C LYS A 191 -7.60 -14.18 -3.69
N LEU A 192 -7.12 -12.98 -3.39
CA LEU A 192 -5.77 -12.55 -3.71
C LEU A 192 -4.73 -13.38 -2.94
N GLN A 193 -4.90 -13.58 -1.62
CA GLN A 193 -3.98 -14.37 -0.82
C GLN A 193 -3.91 -15.83 -1.27
N ALA A 194 -5.04 -16.43 -1.66
CA ALA A 194 -5.06 -17.76 -2.26
C ALA A 194 -4.32 -17.81 -3.61
N ALA A 195 -4.43 -16.79 -4.46
CA ALA A 195 -3.69 -16.69 -5.71
C ALA A 195 -2.18 -16.53 -5.47
N VAL A 196 -1.80 -15.73 -4.48
CA VAL A 196 -0.40 -15.57 -4.01
C VAL A 196 0.15 -16.91 -3.51
N GLY A 197 -0.59 -17.63 -2.67
CA GLY A 197 -0.19 -18.96 -2.16
C GLY A 197 0.04 -20.00 -3.26
N ARG A 198 -0.70 -19.89 -4.38
CA ARG A 198 -0.51 -20.72 -5.58
C ARG A 198 0.64 -20.25 -6.49
N GLY A 199 1.30 -19.14 -6.16
CA GLY A 199 2.31 -18.50 -6.99
C GLY A 199 1.77 -17.94 -8.30
N LEU A 200 0.50 -17.51 -8.31
CA LEU A 200 -0.22 -17.02 -9.49
C LEU A 200 -1.00 -15.72 -9.21
N PRO A 201 -0.42 -14.71 -8.52
CA PRO A 201 -1.15 -13.52 -8.07
C PRO A 201 -1.84 -12.74 -9.19
N LEU A 202 -1.26 -12.68 -10.41
CA LEU A 202 -1.88 -11.95 -11.52
C LEU A 202 -3.28 -12.47 -11.89
N PHE A 203 -3.57 -13.75 -11.64
CA PHE A 203 -4.87 -14.34 -11.94
C PHE A 203 -6.00 -13.89 -11.00
N TYR A 204 -5.68 -13.25 -9.88
CA TYR A 204 -6.68 -12.49 -9.11
C TYR A 204 -7.31 -11.37 -9.95
N PHE A 205 -6.50 -10.70 -10.77
CA PHE A 205 -6.94 -9.56 -11.58
C PHE A 205 -7.56 -9.97 -12.92
N ILE A 206 -6.97 -10.94 -13.61
CA ILE A 206 -7.35 -11.27 -15.00
C ILE A 206 -8.14 -12.58 -15.15
N GLY A 207 -8.29 -13.36 -14.07
CA GLY A 207 -9.04 -14.60 -14.08
C GLY A 207 -10.56 -14.42 -14.08
N PRO A 208 -11.35 -15.51 -14.07
CA PRO A 208 -12.79 -15.46 -13.89
C PRO A 208 -13.20 -14.71 -12.61
N GLY A 209 -14.14 -13.76 -12.74
CA GLY A 209 -14.50 -12.83 -11.66
C GLY A 209 -13.32 -11.97 -11.20
N GLY A 210 -12.41 -11.63 -12.12
CA GLY A 210 -11.18 -10.92 -11.82
C GLY A 210 -11.38 -9.43 -11.60
N HIS A 211 -10.43 -8.85 -10.86
CA HIS A 211 -10.41 -7.44 -10.45
C HIS A 211 -9.67 -6.54 -11.46
N PHE A 212 -10.04 -6.61 -12.75
CA PHE A 212 -9.31 -5.93 -13.82
C PHE A 212 -9.27 -4.40 -13.67
N LEU A 213 -10.38 -3.78 -13.24
CA LEU A 213 -10.41 -2.33 -13.02
C LEU A 213 -9.51 -1.91 -11.85
N ASP A 214 -9.42 -2.73 -10.81
CA ASP A 214 -8.51 -2.51 -9.68
C ASP A 214 -7.04 -2.63 -10.15
N ALA A 215 -6.72 -3.63 -10.99
CA ALA A 215 -5.40 -3.73 -11.62
C ALA A 215 -5.06 -2.50 -12.47
N LEU A 216 -5.99 -2.00 -13.27
CA LEU A 216 -5.77 -0.80 -14.08
C LEU A 216 -5.53 0.42 -13.19
N MET A 217 -6.32 0.58 -12.12
CA MET A 217 -6.10 1.64 -11.15
C MET A 217 -4.73 1.53 -10.48
N GLN A 218 -4.33 0.34 -10.03
CA GLN A 218 -2.99 0.13 -9.46
C GLN A 218 -1.90 0.44 -10.48
N ALA A 219 -2.05 0.04 -11.75
CA ALA A 219 -1.06 0.29 -12.81
C ALA A 219 -0.87 1.79 -13.11
N LEU A 220 -1.94 2.59 -13.04
CA LEU A 220 -1.87 4.04 -13.23
C LEU A 220 -1.00 4.75 -12.19
N TRP A 221 -0.79 4.14 -11.02
CA TRP A 221 -0.07 4.73 -9.89
C TRP A 221 1.21 3.98 -9.50
N SER A 222 1.30 2.70 -9.85
CA SER A 222 2.52 1.91 -9.78
C SER A 222 3.49 2.37 -10.86
N ARG A 223 4.71 2.75 -10.45
CA ARG A 223 5.78 3.20 -11.34
C ARG A 223 7.12 2.68 -10.86
N THR A 224 8.16 2.82 -11.67
CA THR A 224 9.52 2.61 -11.20
C THR A 224 9.92 3.72 -10.25
N GLN A 225 10.31 3.34 -9.04
CA GLN A 225 10.70 4.26 -7.98
C GLN A 225 12.20 4.11 -7.73
N THR A 226 12.90 5.23 -7.69
CA THR A 226 14.31 5.35 -7.32
C THR A 226 14.49 5.61 -5.83
N SER A 227 13.47 6.16 -5.17
CA SER A 227 13.48 6.50 -3.75
C SER A 227 12.08 6.48 -3.14
N PRO A 228 11.89 6.00 -1.89
CA PRO A 228 10.63 6.19 -1.17
C PRO A 228 10.35 7.65 -0.80
N LEU A 229 11.27 8.57 -1.05
CA LEU A 229 11.13 10.00 -0.74
C LEU A 229 10.74 10.84 -1.96
N GLU A 230 10.28 10.22 -3.05
CA GLU A 230 9.89 10.91 -4.29
C GLU A 230 8.41 10.70 -4.68
N THR A 231 7.66 9.98 -3.84
CA THR A 231 6.23 9.70 -4.06
C THR A 231 5.38 10.22 -2.91
N GLU A 232 4.10 10.48 -3.22
CA GLU A 232 3.07 10.62 -2.20
C GLU A 232 2.62 9.24 -1.72
N TYR A 233 1.96 9.22 -0.56
CA TYR A 233 1.34 8.03 0.01
C TYR A 233 -0.07 8.35 0.49
N TRP A 234 -1.02 7.43 0.32
CA TRP A 234 -2.43 7.62 0.65
C TRP A 234 -2.89 6.60 1.70
N GLY A 235 -3.73 7.06 2.63
CA GLY A 235 -4.37 6.17 3.61
C GLY A 235 -5.37 5.18 3.00
N CYS A 236 -5.75 5.37 1.73
CA CYS A 236 -6.65 4.55 0.91
C CYS A 236 -8.10 4.43 1.37
N VAL A 237 -8.37 4.51 2.68
CA VAL A 237 -9.71 4.37 3.26
C VAL A 237 -10.15 5.65 3.98
N PRO A 238 -11.45 5.95 4.02
CA PRO A 238 -11.97 6.98 4.90
C PRO A 238 -11.88 6.54 6.38
N TYR A 239 -11.65 7.51 7.26
CA TYR A 239 -11.63 7.35 8.72
C TYR A 239 -12.66 8.31 9.33
N LEU A 240 -13.26 7.94 10.46
CA LEU A 240 -14.08 8.86 11.22
C LEU A 240 -13.19 9.91 11.92
N LEU A 241 -13.53 11.19 11.77
CA LEU A 241 -12.86 12.33 12.40
C LEU A 241 -13.88 13.16 13.16
N GLY A 242 -14.15 12.78 14.40
CA GLY A 242 -15.30 13.31 15.13
C GLY A 242 -16.62 12.70 14.65
N GLU A 243 -17.70 12.95 15.39
CA GLU A 243 -19.01 12.42 15.05
C GLU A 243 -19.54 13.05 13.76
N GLY A 244 -20.04 12.23 12.83
CA GLY A 244 -20.68 12.70 11.60
C GLY A 244 -19.73 13.21 10.50
N GLN A 245 -18.42 13.04 10.65
CA GLN A 245 -17.44 13.52 9.65
C GLN A 245 -16.41 12.45 9.29
N ALA A 246 -16.26 12.20 7.98
CA ALA A 246 -15.21 11.37 7.43
C ALA A 246 -13.98 12.21 7.05
N MET A 247 -12.80 11.61 7.20
CA MET A 247 -11.54 12.16 6.71
C MET A 247 -10.78 11.14 5.85
N GLN A 248 -9.98 11.66 4.94
CA GLN A 248 -8.90 10.91 4.30
C GLN A 248 -7.60 11.70 4.47
N TYR A 249 -6.48 10.99 4.53
CA TYR A 249 -5.17 11.61 4.60
C TYR A 249 -4.24 11.09 3.51
N ARG A 250 -3.27 11.94 3.18
CA ARG A 250 -2.12 11.60 2.35
C ARG A 250 -0.87 12.24 2.90
N PHE A 251 0.27 11.58 2.70
CA PHE A 251 1.58 12.14 2.93
C PHE A 251 2.07 12.77 1.63
N ARG A 252 2.21 14.10 1.66
CA ARG A 252 2.75 14.87 0.53
C ARG A 252 4.15 15.36 0.86
N LEU A 253 5.03 15.29 -0.13
CA LEU A 253 6.36 15.88 -0.04
C LEU A 253 6.26 17.41 0.00
N ALA A 254 7.01 18.04 0.91
CA ALA A 254 7.03 19.50 1.04
C ALA A 254 7.58 20.19 -0.22
N ALA A 255 8.50 19.53 -0.93
CA ALA A 255 9.02 19.98 -2.21
C ALA A 255 9.25 18.76 -3.14
N PRO A 256 9.01 18.89 -4.46
CA PRO A 256 9.38 17.85 -5.41
C PRO A 256 10.90 17.65 -5.36
N ARG A 257 11.35 16.43 -5.05
CA ARG A 257 12.74 16.05 -5.35
C ARG A 257 12.77 15.52 -6.78
N PRO A 258 13.70 15.97 -7.65
CA PRO A 258 13.91 15.31 -8.92
C PRO A 258 14.25 13.83 -8.64
N ALA A 259 13.71 12.93 -9.47
CA ALA A 259 14.06 11.52 -9.41
C ALA A 259 15.59 11.40 -9.41
N ALA A 260 16.13 10.49 -8.58
CA ALA A 260 17.58 10.30 -8.54
C ALA A 260 18.07 9.96 -9.95
N ASP A 261 19.20 10.56 -10.33
CA ASP A 261 19.86 10.27 -11.59
C ASP A 261 20.19 8.78 -11.67
N LEU A 262 19.48 8.06 -12.55
CA LEU A 262 19.64 6.62 -12.75
C LEU A 262 20.96 6.26 -13.47
N ARG A 263 21.79 7.26 -13.84
CA ARG A 263 23.18 7.01 -14.25
C ARG A 263 23.93 6.30 -13.11
N PRO A 264 24.74 5.29 -13.43
CA PRO A 264 24.57 4.02 -12.74
C PRO A 264 25.13 4.04 -11.31
N LEU A 265 24.29 3.61 -10.36
CA LEU A 265 24.68 3.05 -9.05
C LEU A 265 25.51 1.74 -9.19
N GLN A 266 26.19 1.52 -10.32
CA GLN A 266 27.09 0.39 -10.62
C GLN A 266 28.33 0.30 -9.71
N ARG A 267 28.48 1.18 -8.70
CA ARG A 267 29.66 1.23 -7.83
C ARG A 267 29.40 0.97 -6.35
N LEU A 268 28.26 0.41 -5.97
CA LEU A 268 28.18 -0.26 -4.67
C LEU A 268 28.85 -1.65 -4.77
N ARG A 269 30.18 -1.64 -4.69
CA ARG A 269 30.98 -2.84 -4.47
C ARG A 269 30.38 -3.58 -3.26
N ARG A 270 29.93 -4.82 -3.48
CA ARG A 270 29.60 -5.74 -2.38
C ARG A 270 30.77 -5.74 -1.39
N PRO A 271 30.55 -5.54 -0.08
CA PRO A 271 31.62 -5.76 0.89
C PRO A 271 32.08 -7.21 0.76
N ARG A 272 33.39 -7.43 0.66
CA ARG A 272 33.95 -8.79 0.72
C ARG A 272 33.58 -9.39 2.08
N PRO A 273 33.15 -10.66 2.14
CA PRO A 273 32.98 -11.34 3.40
C PRO A 273 34.32 -11.35 4.16
N ARG A 274 34.26 -11.05 5.45
CA ARG A 274 35.37 -11.30 6.39
C ARG A 274 35.37 -12.78 6.76
#